data_AF-A0A9N9CE55-F1
#
_entry.id   AF-A0A9N9CE55-F1
#
_cell.length_a   1.000
_cell.length_b   1.000
_cell.length_c   1.000
_cell.angle_alpha   90.00
_cell.angle_beta   90.00
_cell.angle_gamma   90.00
#
_symmetry.space_group_name_H-M   'P 1'
#
loop_
_entity.id
_entity.type
_entity.pdbx_description
1 polymer ?
#
loop_
_entity_poly.entity_id
_entity_poly.type
_entity_poly.pdbx_seq_one_letter_code
_entity_poly.pdbx_strand_id
1 'polypeptide(L)'
;MAFCDKLGESLSEYVNYLALEEDMEDLLSHVSIRSLPIKSKKEHVIVKPFDTVQVRLPIEVLMSNSNYKKQKDLFLQGFAAVQQRDADDPRSFCAVAGIHGLPYKPYDLFHDEQEPSTDYHGEKHRWGGYCHHGDILFPTWHRPYVLLLEMLIYDAAEEMINNNPDIYRPGDKETEEYKQELEKLRFPYWDWASPSTLVQGLPSVLTDEYVLVDNPVRKKIKIRNPLRAFTLPVNLGTLSLVGDIANPTQRPYIPEGNVTPYTPAGYATTRHPSINYISNVDKTSLNVVTFCSSVFRPTLYQALLVKDWRHFSNHGDKYSEEFDEDYGHYSSIEVVHDALHDAIGGIGGHMSYPDVSGFDPIFFLHHCNVDRLIAIWQACHPDAWIVGNAVTEGTFTDKPDAPIDENTYLTPFRKTDDKYWTSKDVRNIADLGYTYPELECEITHPKIFLFEMLKYYHPNRFLRYHWQLNLIVKKFQVGSPFQIRVFLDKPDASASTPLSSPNFAGLLSIFARGRETYCGNCNAHPDLNVKGHVDLTLCMKRLSIDLNPEKAADTPSLLAKQIKIIAVSKDGSEISLHDAGLIFAYYVVVDEFSDHPLEWKEIYRNIVYPPKIRDSE
;
A
#
# COMPACT_ATOMS: atom_id res chain seq x y z
N MET A 1 22.78 -17.96 4.95
CA MET A 1 23.49 -18.11 3.66
C MET A 1 22.68 -18.83 2.58
N ALA A 2 21.79 -19.79 2.90
CA ALA A 2 21.01 -20.51 1.88
C ALA A 2 19.78 -19.78 1.27
N PHE A 3 19.37 -18.61 1.79
CA PHE A 3 18.24 -17.82 1.25
C PHE A 3 18.68 -16.78 0.20
N CYS A 4 19.89 -16.22 0.31
CA CYS A 4 20.41 -15.25 -0.67
C CYS A 4 20.75 -15.91 -2.02
N ASP A 5 21.13 -17.19 -2.02
CA ASP A 5 21.54 -17.89 -3.24
C ASP A 5 20.35 -18.37 -4.09
N LYS A 6 19.17 -18.57 -3.51
CA LYS A 6 17.97 -19.04 -4.26
C LYS A 6 17.21 -17.95 -5.03
N LEU A 7 17.50 -16.68 -4.78
CA LEU A 7 16.95 -15.55 -5.57
C LEU A 7 17.90 -15.10 -6.70
N GLY A 8 19.11 -15.67 -6.80
CA GLY A 8 20.16 -15.25 -7.72
C GLY A 8 20.23 -15.99 -9.07
N GLU A 9 19.41 -17.03 -9.29
CA GLU A 9 19.56 -17.94 -10.46
C GLU A 9 18.38 -17.98 -11.44
N SER A 10 17.60 -16.90 -11.62
CA SER A 10 16.55 -16.89 -12.67
C SER A 10 16.64 -15.74 -13.69
N LEU A 11 17.81 -15.15 -13.89
CA LEU A 11 18.01 -13.96 -14.74
C LEU A 11 18.75 -14.22 -16.07
N SER A 12 18.59 -15.41 -16.69
CA SER A 12 19.25 -15.70 -17.98
C SER A 12 18.39 -16.23 -19.12
N GLU A 13 17.06 -16.18 -19.06
CA GLU A 13 16.22 -16.58 -20.22
C GLU A 13 15.09 -15.58 -20.48
N TYR A 14 15.42 -14.45 -21.12
CA TYR A 14 14.39 -13.57 -21.70
C TYR A 14 14.91 -12.86 -22.95
N VAL A 15 14.97 -13.58 -24.08
CA VAL A 15 15.08 -12.97 -25.42
C VAL A 15 14.29 -13.82 -26.42
N ASN A 16 13.46 -13.12 -27.21
CA ASN A 16 12.63 -13.54 -28.34
C ASN A 16 11.22 -14.05 -28.00
N TYR A 17 10.21 -13.26 -28.35
CA TYR A 17 9.35 -13.55 -29.51
C TYR A 17 8.38 -12.38 -29.75
N LEU A 18 8.66 -11.60 -30.80
CA LEU A 18 7.71 -10.71 -31.47
C LEU A 18 7.57 -11.22 -32.91
N ALA A 19 6.35 -11.61 -33.28
CA ALA A 19 5.75 -11.42 -34.60
C ALA A 19 4.47 -12.24 -34.68
N LEU A 20 3.33 -11.56 -34.79
CA LEU A 20 2.41 -11.64 -35.93
C LEU A 20 1.04 -11.08 -35.50
N GLU A 21 0.73 -9.91 -36.06
CA GLU A 21 -0.61 -9.37 -36.21
C GLU A 21 -1.31 -10.13 -37.34
N GLU A 22 -2.59 -10.50 -37.14
CA GLU A 22 -3.71 -10.20 -38.05
C GLU A 22 -5.01 -10.82 -37.51
N ASP A 23 -6.12 -10.19 -37.89
CA ASP A 23 -7.53 -10.56 -37.71
C ASP A 23 -8.20 -10.32 -36.34
N MET A 24 -8.61 -9.06 -36.21
CA MET A 24 -9.46 -8.49 -35.17
C MET A 24 -10.89 -8.33 -35.72
N GLU A 25 -11.78 -9.29 -35.44
CA GLU A 25 -13.27 -9.18 -35.44
C GLU A 25 -13.88 -10.58 -35.35
N ASP A 26 -13.97 -11.22 -34.16
CA ASP A 26 -15.10 -12.15 -33.83
C ASP A 26 -15.14 -12.80 -32.41
N LEU A 27 -14.50 -12.27 -31.36
CA LEU A 27 -14.33 -13.03 -30.09
C LEU A 27 -14.92 -12.41 -28.82
N LEU A 28 -15.83 -11.45 -28.94
CA LEU A 28 -16.55 -10.86 -27.78
C LEU A 28 -17.78 -11.68 -27.33
N SER A 29 -18.07 -12.86 -27.89
CA SER A 29 -19.35 -13.56 -27.70
C SER A 29 -19.29 -14.90 -26.96
N HIS A 30 -18.12 -15.41 -26.52
CA HIS A 30 -18.00 -16.80 -26.06
C HIS A 30 -17.46 -17.05 -24.65
N VAL A 31 -17.65 -16.10 -23.74
CA VAL A 31 -17.75 -16.39 -22.30
C VAL A 31 -18.97 -15.66 -21.74
N SER A 32 -20.17 -16.08 -22.16
CA SER A 32 -21.39 -15.74 -21.45
C SER A 32 -21.50 -16.72 -20.27
N ILE A 33 -20.99 -16.31 -19.10
CA ILE A 33 -21.42 -16.92 -17.84
C ILE A 33 -22.88 -16.49 -17.69
N ARG A 34 -23.80 -17.38 -18.10
CA ARG A 34 -25.22 -17.20 -17.78
C ARG A 34 -25.31 -17.16 -16.25
N SER A 35 -25.70 -16.00 -15.71
CA SER A 35 -26.09 -15.86 -14.32
C SER A 35 -27.28 -16.80 -14.07
N LEU A 36 -27.01 -17.95 -13.46
CA LEU A 36 -28.07 -18.79 -12.92
C LEU A 36 -28.63 -18.07 -11.68
N PRO A 37 -29.95 -17.87 -11.57
CA PRO A 37 -30.53 -17.29 -10.38
C PRO A 37 -30.47 -18.33 -9.26
N ILE A 38 -29.41 -18.30 -8.46
CA ILE A 38 -29.36 -19.03 -7.21
C ILE A 38 -30.29 -18.28 -6.25
N LYS A 39 -31.47 -18.85 -5.99
CA LYS A 39 -32.26 -18.50 -4.80
C LYS A 39 -31.54 -19.06 -3.58
N SER A 40 -30.42 -18.46 -3.15
CA SER A 40 -29.85 -18.75 -1.85
C SER A 40 -30.62 -17.94 -0.81
N LYS A 41 -30.74 -18.47 0.40
CA LYS A 41 -31.00 -17.60 1.56
C LYS A 41 -29.97 -16.47 1.52
N LYS A 42 -30.41 -15.26 1.87
CA LYS A 42 -29.50 -14.13 2.08
C LYS A 42 -28.58 -14.50 3.23
N GLU A 43 -27.34 -14.85 2.91
CA GLU A 43 -26.30 -15.19 3.88
C GLU A 43 -25.21 -14.13 3.74
N HIS A 44 -24.74 -13.63 4.87
CA HIS A 44 -23.67 -12.64 4.92
C HIS A 44 -22.37 -13.25 4.39
N VAL A 45 -21.50 -12.40 3.85
CA VAL A 45 -20.14 -12.75 3.48
C VAL A 45 -19.32 -12.92 4.75
N ILE A 46 -19.11 -14.18 5.14
CA ILE A 46 -18.21 -14.55 6.25
C ILE A 46 -16.79 -14.69 5.72
N VAL A 47 -15.84 -13.95 6.29
CA VAL A 47 -14.41 -14.05 5.95
C VAL A 47 -13.83 -15.28 6.63
N LYS A 48 -13.73 -16.39 5.88
CA LYS A 48 -13.29 -17.69 6.39
C LYS A 48 -11.77 -17.86 6.22
N PRO A 49 -11.05 -18.30 7.26
CA PRO A 49 -9.69 -18.82 7.12
C PRO A 49 -9.63 -20.01 6.17
N PHE A 50 -8.45 -20.25 5.59
CA PHE A 50 -8.19 -21.49 4.87
C PHE A 50 -7.79 -22.62 5.84
N ASP A 51 -8.26 -23.84 5.58
CA ASP A 51 -8.03 -25.00 6.45
C ASP A 51 -6.56 -25.44 6.51
N THR A 52 -5.77 -25.12 5.48
CA THR A 52 -4.35 -25.45 5.42
C THR A 52 -3.51 -24.20 5.29
N VAL A 53 -2.34 -24.18 5.94
CA VAL A 53 -1.38 -23.07 5.79
C VAL A 53 -0.65 -23.23 4.47
N GLN A 54 -0.74 -22.22 3.61
CA GLN A 54 -0.04 -22.16 2.32
C GLN A 54 0.68 -20.82 2.16
N VAL A 55 1.65 -20.77 1.25
CA VAL A 55 2.52 -19.61 1.09
C VAL A 55 1.88 -18.58 0.16
N ARG A 56 1.73 -17.33 0.63
CA ARG A 56 1.52 -16.19 -0.27
C ARG A 56 2.84 -15.90 -0.98
N LEU A 57 2.88 -16.06 -2.30
CA LEU A 57 4.10 -15.92 -3.10
C LEU A 57 4.32 -14.48 -3.59
N PRO A 58 5.57 -14.05 -3.87
CA PRO A 58 5.79 -12.87 -4.69
C PRO A 58 5.07 -12.99 -6.03
N ILE A 59 4.44 -11.91 -6.49
CA ILE A 59 3.70 -11.89 -7.76
C ILE A 59 4.59 -12.29 -8.94
N GLU A 60 5.85 -11.88 -8.94
CA GLU A 60 6.83 -12.22 -9.98
C GLU A 60 7.06 -13.73 -10.03
N VAL A 61 7.12 -14.40 -8.87
CA VAL A 61 7.32 -15.85 -8.77
C VAL A 61 6.08 -16.61 -9.24
N LEU A 62 4.90 -16.22 -8.78
CA LEU A 62 3.63 -16.81 -9.22
C LEU A 62 3.44 -16.69 -10.74
N MET A 63 3.85 -15.56 -11.32
CA MET A 63 3.62 -15.26 -12.74
C MET A 63 4.65 -15.90 -13.69
N SER A 64 5.91 -16.04 -13.26
CA SER A 64 7.01 -16.47 -14.13
C SER A 64 7.42 -17.93 -13.97
N ASN A 65 7.25 -18.53 -12.79
CA ASN A 65 7.73 -19.89 -12.53
C ASN A 65 6.73 -20.94 -13.06
N SER A 66 7.22 -21.86 -13.91
CA SER A 66 6.41 -22.91 -14.53
C SER A 66 5.77 -23.87 -13.52
N ASN A 67 6.35 -24.02 -12.32
CA ASN A 67 5.77 -24.85 -11.26
C ASN A 67 4.44 -24.30 -10.74
N TYR A 68 4.25 -22.97 -10.76
CA TYR A 68 3.02 -22.32 -10.28
C TYR A 68 2.05 -22.00 -11.41
N LYS A 69 2.27 -22.56 -12.60
CA LYS A 69 1.50 -22.22 -13.79
C LYS A 69 -0.02 -22.39 -13.59
N LYS A 70 -0.47 -23.49 -12.99
CA LYS A 70 -1.91 -23.72 -12.75
C LYS A 70 -2.49 -22.77 -11.69
N GLN A 71 -1.73 -22.49 -10.63
CA GLN A 71 -2.11 -21.49 -9.63
C GLN A 71 -2.26 -20.10 -10.26
N LYS A 72 -1.31 -19.71 -11.12
CA LYS A 72 -1.37 -18.48 -11.90
C LYS A 72 -2.63 -18.41 -12.77
N ASP A 73 -2.91 -19.48 -13.51
CA ASP A 73 -4.07 -19.56 -14.40
C ASP A 73 -5.39 -19.45 -13.61
N LEU A 74 -5.49 -20.11 -12.44
CA LEU A 74 -6.64 -20.02 -11.53
C LEU A 74 -6.78 -18.63 -10.91
N PHE A 75 -5.68 -18.05 -10.42
CA PHE A 75 -5.67 -16.73 -9.80
C PHE A 75 -6.16 -15.64 -10.76
N LEU A 76 -5.60 -15.60 -11.98
CA LEU A 76 -5.96 -14.58 -12.97
C LEU A 76 -7.42 -14.73 -13.42
N GLN A 77 -7.91 -15.96 -13.60
CA GLN A 77 -9.29 -16.20 -13.99
C GLN A 77 -10.27 -15.91 -12.84
N GLY A 78 -9.95 -16.34 -11.61
CA GLY A 78 -10.75 -16.06 -10.41
C GLY A 78 -10.85 -14.56 -10.12
N PHE A 79 -9.73 -13.82 -10.20
CA PHE A 79 -9.73 -12.36 -10.05
C PHE A 79 -10.60 -11.71 -11.14
N ALA A 80 -10.42 -12.10 -12.40
CA ALA A 80 -11.26 -11.58 -13.49
C ALA A 80 -12.76 -11.85 -13.27
N ALA A 81 -13.12 -13.01 -12.70
CA ALA A 81 -14.50 -13.34 -12.37
C ALA A 81 -15.05 -12.48 -11.21
N VAL A 82 -14.27 -12.25 -10.15
CA VAL A 82 -14.66 -11.35 -9.04
C VAL A 82 -14.86 -9.90 -9.51
N GLN A 83 -14.06 -9.43 -10.48
CA GLN A 83 -14.23 -8.11 -11.11
C GLN A 83 -15.48 -8.00 -12.01
N GLN A 84 -15.98 -9.11 -12.55
CA GLN A 84 -17.15 -9.13 -13.45
C GLN A 84 -18.48 -9.24 -12.71
N ARG A 85 -18.46 -9.53 -11.40
CA ARG A 85 -19.69 -9.58 -10.59
C ARG A 85 -20.38 -8.22 -10.56
N ASP A 86 -21.71 -8.25 -10.44
CA ASP A 86 -22.53 -7.05 -10.33
C ASP A 86 -22.07 -6.18 -9.15
N ALA A 87 -22.10 -4.85 -9.32
CA ALA A 87 -21.57 -3.91 -8.32
C ALA A 87 -22.29 -4.00 -6.96
N ASP A 88 -23.53 -4.46 -6.94
CA ASP A 88 -24.34 -4.65 -5.73
C ASP A 88 -24.15 -6.05 -5.10
N ASP A 89 -23.43 -6.99 -5.73
CA ASP A 89 -23.03 -8.25 -5.09
C ASP A 89 -21.92 -7.94 -4.07
N PRO A 90 -22.10 -8.23 -2.77
CA PRO A 90 -21.06 -8.00 -1.75
C PRO A 90 -19.77 -8.79 -2.04
N ARG A 91 -19.84 -9.84 -2.86
CA ARG A 91 -18.69 -10.64 -3.32
C ARG A 91 -18.01 -10.06 -4.58
N SER A 92 -18.46 -8.91 -5.09
CA SER A 92 -17.83 -8.24 -6.23
C SER A 92 -16.59 -7.48 -5.82
N PHE A 93 -15.63 -7.34 -6.74
CA PHE A 93 -14.48 -6.47 -6.53
C PHE A 93 -14.90 -5.02 -6.24
N CYS A 94 -15.98 -4.53 -6.88
CA CYS A 94 -16.49 -3.18 -6.68
C CYS A 94 -16.96 -2.94 -5.24
N ALA A 95 -17.72 -3.90 -4.68
CA ALA A 95 -18.21 -3.81 -3.31
C ALA A 95 -17.05 -3.90 -2.30
N VAL A 96 -16.12 -4.84 -2.51
CA VAL A 96 -14.95 -5.03 -1.65
C VAL A 96 -14.04 -3.80 -1.69
N ALA A 97 -13.70 -3.27 -2.87
CA ALA A 97 -12.91 -2.05 -3.03
C ALA A 97 -13.55 -0.84 -2.32
N GLY A 98 -14.89 -0.76 -2.34
CA GLY A 98 -15.66 0.31 -1.72
C GLY A 98 -15.65 0.30 -0.19
N ILE A 99 -15.23 -0.80 0.47
CA ILE A 99 -15.06 -0.87 1.93
C ILE A 99 -14.06 0.19 2.41
N HIS A 100 -12.97 0.37 1.66
CA HIS A 100 -11.87 1.24 2.06
C HIS A 100 -12.26 2.72 2.15
N GLY A 101 -13.07 3.19 1.21
CA GLY A 101 -13.33 4.61 1.01
C GLY A 101 -14.71 4.85 0.40
N LEU A 102 -14.74 5.59 -0.70
CA LEU A 102 -15.97 5.82 -1.43
C LEU A 102 -16.58 4.49 -1.90
N PRO A 103 -17.91 4.35 -1.91
CA PRO A 103 -18.90 5.43 -1.81
C PRO A 103 -19.37 5.78 -0.37
N TYR A 104 -18.69 5.32 0.68
CA TYR A 104 -19.13 5.46 2.08
C TYR A 104 -20.55 4.91 2.28
N LYS A 105 -20.75 3.67 1.87
CA LYS A 105 -21.99 2.93 2.07
C LYS A 105 -21.73 1.72 2.95
N PRO A 106 -22.74 1.21 3.65
CA PRO A 106 -22.58 -0.04 4.37
C PRO A 106 -22.21 -1.19 3.43
N TYR A 107 -21.33 -2.06 3.89
CA TYR A 107 -20.97 -3.28 3.19
C TYR A 107 -21.80 -4.45 3.74
N ASP A 108 -22.39 -5.23 2.82
CA ASP A 108 -23.07 -6.49 3.15
C ASP A 108 -24.10 -6.35 4.29
N LEU A 109 -24.99 -5.36 4.15
CA LEU A 109 -26.15 -5.19 5.03
C LEU A 109 -27.43 -5.64 4.34
N PHE A 110 -28.27 -6.39 5.04
CA PHE A 110 -29.60 -6.72 4.54
C PHE A 110 -30.58 -5.56 4.71
N HIS A 111 -31.63 -5.54 3.88
CA HIS A 111 -32.63 -4.45 3.87
C HIS A 111 -33.42 -4.32 5.19
N ASP A 112 -33.49 -5.39 5.97
CA ASP A 112 -34.13 -5.46 7.28
C ASP A 112 -33.16 -5.28 8.45
N GLU A 113 -31.85 -5.29 8.20
CA GLU A 113 -30.87 -4.88 9.20
C GLU A 113 -30.91 -3.35 9.31
N GLN A 114 -31.03 -2.87 10.54
CA GLN A 114 -30.75 -1.47 10.79
C GLN A 114 -29.29 -1.24 10.43
N GLU A 115 -29.03 -0.26 9.58
CA GLU A 115 -27.70 0.32 9.51
C GLU A 115 -27.28 0.61 10.96
N PRO A 116 -26.07 0.22 11.39
CA PRO A 116 -25.63 0.53 12.74
C PRO A 116 -25.89 2.01 12.98
N SER A 117 -26.19 2.40 14.23
CA SER A 117 -26.31 3.82 14.63
C SER A 117 -24.95 4.51 14.49
N THR A 118 -24.56 4.64 13.25
CA THR A 118 -23.54 5.47 12.68
C THR A 118 -24.17 6.84 12.56
N ASP A 119 -23.39 7.90 12.59
CA ASP A 119 -23.94 9.25 12.40
C ASP A 119 -24.36 9.47 10.91
N TYR A 120 -24.52 8.39 10.12
CA TYR A 120 -25.02 8.31 8.74
C TYR A 120 -26.38 9.00 8.54
N HIS A 121 -27.20 9.07 9.58
CA HIS A 121 -28.52 9.73 9.56
C HIS A 121 -28.58 11.07 10.32
N GLY A 122 -27.46 11.56 10.88
CA GLY A 122 -27.41 12.84 11.60
C GLY A 122 -27.16 14.03 10.66
N GLU A 123 -27.88 15.13 10.83
CA GLU A 123 -27.80 16.35 9.99
C GLU A 123 -26.43 17.09 10.00
N LYS A 124 -25.35 16.53 10.56
CA LYS A 124 -24.02 17.17 10.58
C LYS A 124 -22.86 16.19 10.35
N HIS A 125 -22.19 16.40 9.21
CA HIS A 125 -20.84 15.94 8.79
C HIS A 125 -20.58 14.42 8.82
N ARG A 126 -20.32 13.87 7.63
CA ARG A 126 -20.22 12.43 7.30
C ARG A 126 -18.96 11.79 7.92
N TRP A 127 -18.91 10.47 7.97
CA TRP A 127 -17.66 9.74 8.21
C TRP A 127 -17.33 8.90 6.99
N GLY A 128 -16.06 8.86 6.61
CA GLY A 128 -15.64 8.26 5.35
C GLY A 128 -15.66 6.72 5.37
N GLY A 129 -14.66 6.08 4.74
CA GLY A 129 -14.67 4.61 4.61
C GLY A 129 -14.36 3.88 5.92
N TYR A 130 -14.45 2.55 5.89
CA TYR A 130 -14.20 1.68 7.05
C TYR A 130 -12.71 1.63 7.44
N CYS A 131 -11.80 2.04 6.56
CA CYS A 131 -10.38 1.84 6.78
C CYS A 131 -9.83 2.60 7.99
N HIS A 132 -9.05 1.89 8.80
CA HIS A 132 -8.23 2.48 9.85
C HIS A 132 -6.93 3.01 9.26
N HIS A 133 -6.68 4.31 9.46
CA HIS A 133 -5.43 5.00 9.10
C HIS A 133 -5.07 5.96 10.24
N GLY A 134 -3.78 6.15 10.49
CA GLY A 134 -3.24 6.95 11.58
C GLY A 134 -3.64 6.48 12.98
N ASP A 135 -4.00 5.20 13.12
CA ASP A 135 -4.30 4.58 14.40
C ASP A 135 -3.73 3.16 14.53
N ILE A 136 -3.72 2.64 15.75
CA ILE A 136 -3.05 1.37 16.08
C ILE A 136 -3.64 0.14 15.40
N LEU A 137 -4.82 0.24 14.79
CA LEU A 137 -5.49 -0.87 14.11
C LEU A 137 -5.18 -0.90 12.61
N PHE A 138 -4.50 0.10 12.04
CA PHE A 138 -4.10 0.13 10.61
C PHE A 138 -3.52 -1.21 10.14
N PRO A 139 -2.50 -1.81 10.80
CA PRO A 139 -1.92 -3.07 10.32
C PRO A 139 -2.93 -4.23 10.33
N THR A 140 -3.69 -4.34 11.40
CA THR A 140 -4.56 -5.50 11.66
C THR A 140 -5.88 -5.41 10.91
N TRP A 141 -6.38 -4.21 10.60
CA TRP A 141 -7.61 -4.04 9.82
C TRP A 141 -7.43 -4.44 8.35
N HIS A 142 -6.27 -4.13 7.75
CA HIS A 142 -5.99 -4.46 6.36
C HIS A 142 -5.74 -5.97 6.14
N ARG A 143 -5.41 -6.73 7.19
CA ARG A 143 -5.18 -8.19 7.12
C ARG A 143 -6.43 -8.99 6.70
N PRO A 144 -7.58 -8.92 7.41
CA PRO A 144 -8.82 -9.56 6.96
C PRO A 144 -9.39 -8.92 5.69
N TYR A 145 -9.00 -7.68 5.35
CA TYR A 145 -9.39 -7.07 4.08
C TYR A 145 -8.76 -7.77 2.87
N VAL A 146 -7.46 -8.08 2.93
CA VAL A 146 -6.78 -8.89 1.92
C VAL A 146 -7.33 -10.31 1.91
N LEU A 147 -7.56 -10.91 3.09
CA LEU A 147 -8.11 -12.26 3.21
C LEU A 147 -9.51 -12.39 2.59
N LEU A 148 -10.36 -11.36 2.72
CA LEU A 148 -11.67 -11.32 2.07
C LEU A 148 -11.53 -11.44 0.54
N LEU A 149 -10.69 -10.61 -0.09
CA LEU A 149 -10.52 -10.70 -1.54
C LEU A 149 -9.87 -12.03 -1.96
N GLU A 150 -8.91 -12.52 -1.19
CA GLU A 150 -8.27 -13.82 -1.41
C GLU A 150 -9.29 -14.97 -1.42
N MET A 151 -10.17 -15.02 -0.41
CA MET A 151 -11.26 -15.99 -0.31
C MET A 151 -12.19 -15.91 -1.53
N LEU A 152 -12.60 -14.71 -1.94
CA LEU A 152 -13.51 -14.55 -3.07
C LEU A 152 -12.88 -14.96 -4.41
N ILE A 153 -11.58 -14.75 -4.59
CA ILE A 153 -10.84 -15.21 -5.77
C ILE A 153 -10.73 -16.73 -5.78
N TYR A 154 -10.45 -17.33 -4.63
CA TYR A 154 -10.43 -18.78 -4.46
C TYR A 154 -11.80 -19.38 -4.79
N ASP A 155 -12.87 -18.86 -4.19
CA ASP A 155 -14.25 -19.32 -4.40
C ASP A 155 -14.65 -19.19 -5.87
N ALA A 156 -14.29 -18.08 -6.54
CA ALA A 156 -14.57 -17.92 -7.96
C ALA A 156 -13.81 -18.94 -8.83
N ALA A 157 -12.55 -19.24 -8.50
CA ALA A 157 -11.78 -20.27 -9.19
C ALA A 157 -12.35 -21.69 -8.94
N GLU A 158 -12.81 -21.96 -7.71
CA GLU A 158 -13.50 -23.20 -7.35
C GLU A 158 -14.82 -23.36 -8.12
N GLU A 159 -15.66 -22.32 -8.13
CA GLU A 159 -16.91 -22.26 -8.91
C GLU A 159 -16.63 -22.53 -10.39
N MET A 160 -15.55 -21.96 -10.95
CA MET A 160 -15.14 -22.20 -12.32
C MET A 160 -14.80 -23.67 -12.60
N ILE A 161 -14.07 -24.35 -11.71
CA ILE A 161 -13.75 -25.77 -11.85
C ILE A 161 -15.02 -26.62 -11.74
N ASN A 162 -15.85 -26.35 -10.74
CA ASN A 162 -16.99 -27.20 -10.42
C ASN A 162 -18.16 -27.05 -11.40
N ASN A 163 -18.36 -25.85 -11.96
CA ASN A 163 -19.54 -25.54 -12.79
C ASN A 163 -19.29 -25.66 -14.31
N ASN A 164 -18.08 -26.01 -14.75
CA ASN A 164 -17.73 -26.16 -16.17
C ASN A 164 -17.21 -27.57 -16.50
N PRO A 165 -18.06 -28.61 -16.42
CA PRO A 165 -17.65 -30.01 -16.62
C PRO A 165 -17.13 -30.30 -18.03
N ASP A 166 -17.45 -29.45 -19.02
CA ASP A 166 -16.91 -29.56 -20.38
C ASP A 166 -15.42 -29.20 -20.46
N ILE A 167 -14.97 -28.30 -19.57
CA ILE A 167 -13.58 -27.82 -19.46
C ILE A 167 -12.83 -28.62 -18.39
N TYR A 168 -13.41 -28.75 -17.19
CA TYR A 168 -12.84 -29.44 -16.05
C TYR A 168 -13.57 -30.77 -15.83
N ARG A 169 -13.14 -31.79 -16.58
CA ARG A 169 -13.82 -33.10 -16.60
C ARG A 169 -13.47 -33.91 -15.35
N PRO A 170 -14.45 -34.39 -14.57
CA PRO A 170 -14.17 -35.22 -13.39
C PRO A 170 -13.33 -36.46 -13.75
N GLY A 171 -12.24 -36.69 -13.02
CA GLY A 171 -11.33 -37.82 -13.24
C GLY A 171 -10.32 -37.62 -14.38
N ASP A 172 -10.36 -36.50 -15.10
CA ASP A 172 -9.27 -36.11 -16.00
C ASP A 172 -8.03 -35.68 -15.20
N LYS A 173 -6.85 -36.15 -15.63
CA LYS A 173 -5.59 -35.91 -14.91
C LYS A 173 -5.30 -34.43 -14.73
N GLU A 174 -5.43 -33.62 -15.78
CA GLU A 174 -5.11 -32.19 -15.69
C GLU A 174 -6.15 -31.46 -14.83
N THR A 175 -7.42 -31.85 -14.90
CA THR A 175 -8.48 -31.33 -14.02
C THR A 175 -8.18 -31.60 -12.54
N GLU A 176 -7.78 -32.82 -12.17
CA GLU A 176 -7.42 -33.14 -10.79
C GLU A 176 -6.15 -32.40 -10.32
N GLU A 177 -5.19 -32.17 -11.23
CA GLU A 177 -4.04 -31.30 -10.94
C GLU A 177 -4.47 -29.84 -10.67
N TYR A 178 -5.43 -29.30 -11.42
CA TYR A 178 -5.97 -27.95 -11.15
C TYR A 178 -6.65 -27.87 -9.78
N LYS A 179 -7.41 -28.88 -9.37
CA LYS A 179 -8.03 -28.93 -8.02
C LYS A 179 -6.98 -28.96 -6.91
N GLN A 180 -5.94 -29.77 -7.06
CA GLN A 180 -4.83 -29.83 -6.09
C GLN A 180 -4.05 -28.53 -5.99
N GLU A 181 -3.86 -27.83 -7.12
CA GLU A 181 -3.19 -26.54 -7.12
C GLU A 181 -4.09 -25.40 -6.61
N LEU A 182 -5.41 -25.50 -6.76
CA LEU A 182 -6.35 -24.58 -6.14
C LEU A 182 -6.22 -24.57 -4.62
N GLU A 183 -6.16 -25.74 -3.96
CA GLU A 183 -6.02 -25.85 -2.49
C GLU A 183 -4.78 -25.10 -1.95
N LYS A 184 -3.73 -25.00 -2.78
CA LYS A 184 -2.46 -24.32 -2.47
C LYS A 184 -2.46 -22.83 -2.81
N LEU A 185 -3.43 -22.36 -3.59
CA LEU A 185 -3.45 -21.00 -4.10
C LEU A 185 -3.66 -20.00 -2.95
N ARG A 186 -2.77 -19.03 -2.85
CA ARG A 186 -2.89 -17.88 -1.96
C ARG A 186 -2.62 -16.59 -2.73
N PHE A 187 -3.17 -15.49 -2.23
CA PHE A 187 -3.07 -14.18 -2.85
C PHE A 187 -1.60 -13.71 -2.88
N PRO A 188 -1.04 -13.36 -4.04
CA PRO A 188 0.36 -12.95 -4.14
C PRO A 188 0.59 -11.58 -3.51
N TYR A 189 1.82 -11.31 -3.08
CA TYR A 189 2.26 -9.98 -2.66
C TYR A 189 3.22 -9.36 -3.68
N TRP A 190 3.33 -8.04 -3.70
CA TRP A 190 4.37 -7.36 -4.48
C TRP A 190 5.40 -6.71 -3.56
N ASP A 191 6.64 -7.24 -3.56
CA ASP A 191 7.76 -6.66 -2.81
C ASP A 191 8.38 -5.46 -3.55
N TRP A 192 7.71 -4.32 -3.41
CA TRP A 192 8.14 -3.02 -3.94
C TRP A 192 9.48 -2.51 -3.36
N ALA A 193 10.03 -3.16 -2.33
CA ALA A 193 11.34 -2.86 -1.75
C ALA A 193 12.41 -3.92 -2.11
N SER A 194 12.09 -4.84 -3.02
CA SER A 194 12.99 -5.92 -3.43
C SER A 194 14.18 -5.43 -4.28
N PRO A 195 15.29 -6.20 -4.31
CA PRO A 195 16.36 -5.97 -5.28
C PRO A 195 15.89 -6.01 -6.74
N SER A 196 14.85 -6.80 -7.05
CA SER A 196 14.24 -6.83 -8.38
C SER A 196 13.62 -5.49 -8.74
N THR A 197 12.82 -4.90 -7.84
CA THR A 197 12.21 -3.58 -8.04
C THR A 197 13.24 -2.47 -8.17
N LEU A 198 14.38 -2.55 -7.47
CA LEU A 198 15.49 -1.59 -7.64
C LEU A 198 16.05 -1.58 -9.07
N VAL A 199 16.04 -2.71 -9.77
CA VAL A 199 16.64 -2.86 -11.10
C VAL A 199 15.62 -2.76 -12.21
N GLN A 200 14.46 -3.37 -12.03
CA GLN A 200 13.44 -3.56 -13.07
C GLN A 200 12.22 -2.64 -12.89
N GLY A 201 12.04 -2.06 -11.71
CA GLY A 201 10.87 -1.25 -11.39
C GLY A 201 9.60 -2.09 -11.23
N LEU A 202 8.52 -1.62 -11.87
CA LEU A 202 7.20 -2.26 -11.78
C LEU A 202 7.17 -3.56 -12.63
N PRO A 203 6.75 -4.72 -12.07
CA PRO A 203 6.58 -5.94 -12.84
C PRO A 203 5.62 -5.77 -14.03
N SER A 204 6.00 -6.28 -15.21
CA SER A 204 5.23 -6.06 -16.45
C SER A 204 3.78 -6.54 -16.37
N VAL A 205 3.53 -7.63 -15.63
CA VAL A 205 2.20 -8.19 -15.39
C VAL A 205 1.26 -7.19 -14.70
N LEU A 206 1.78 -6.12 -14.10
CA LEU A 206 0.96 -5.06 -13.51
C LEU A 206 0.59 -3.97 -14.53
N THR A 207 1.12 -4.03 -15.74
CA THR A 207 0.92 -3.04 -16.82
C THR A 207 0.42 -3.64 -18.12
N ASP A 208 0.67 -4.92 -18.37
CA ASP A 208 0.29 -5.64 -19.59
C ASP A 208 -1.23 -5.61 -19.78
N GLU A 209 -1.70 -5.28 -20.98
CA GLU A 209 -3.14 -5.18 -21.26
C GLU A 209 -3.84 -6.54 -21.20
N TYR A 210 -3.15 -7.59 -21.64
CA TYR A 210 -3.63 -8.95 -21.69
C TYR A 210 -2.64 -9.91 -21.06
N VAL A 211 -3.16 -10.99 -20.51
CA VAL A 211 -2.38 -12.13 -20.00
C VAL A 211 -2.84 -13.41 -20.68
N LEU A 212 -1.96 -14.40 -20.70
CA LEU A 212 -2.24 -15.73 -21.24
C LEU A 212 -2.46 -16.73 -20.10
N VAL A 213 -3.61 -17.39 -20.14
CA VAL A 213 -3.98 -18.47 -19.21
C VAL A 213 -4.25 -19.77 -19.97
N ASP A 214 -4.07 -20.90 -19.30
CA ASP A 214 -4.50 -22.19 -19.81
C ASP A 214 -5.68 -22.73 -19.00
N ASN A 215 -6.32 -23.75 -19.56
CA ASN A 215 -7.19 -24.68 -18.84
C ASN A 215 -6.96 -26.09 -19.43
N PRO A 216 -7.66 -27.15 -18.95
CA PRO A 216 -7.44 -28.50 -19.45
C PRO A 216 -7.70 -28.70 -20.95
N VAL A 217 -8.52 -27.85 -21.59
CA VAL A 217 -8.94 -28.02 -22.99
C VAL A 217 -8.23 -27.05 -23.95
N ARG A 218 -7.94 -25.83 -23.52
CA ARG A 218 -7.36 -24.76 -24.34
C ARG A 218 -6.13 -24.17 -23.65
N LYS A 219 -5.08 -23.95 -24.43
CA LYS A 219 -3.84 -23.31 -23.99
C LYS A 219 -3.73 -21.91 -24.60
N LYS A 220 -3.03 -21.00 -23.92
CA LYS A 220 -2.75 -19.62 -24.33
C LYS A 220 -4.03 -18.82 -24.62
N ILE A 221 -5.04 -18.98 -23.77
CA ILE A 221 -6.26 -18.17 -23.81
C ILE A 221 -5.89 -16.74 -23.43
N LYS A 222 -6.15 -15.80 -24.32
CA LYS A 222 -5.91 -14.37 -24.09
C LYS A 222 -7.10 -13.78 -23.31
N ILE A 223 -6.84 -13.28 -22.11
CA ILE A 223 -7.83 -12.58 -21.28
C ILE A 223 -7.34 -11.16 -20.98
N ARG A 224 -8.28 -10.23 -20.72
CA ARG A 224 -7.91 -8.91 -20.17
C ARG A 224 -7.25 -9.11 -18.82
N ASN A 225 -6.18 -8.38 -18.58
CA ASN A 225 -5.41 -8.53 -17.36
C ASN A 225 -6.15 -7.89 -16.15
N PRO A 226 -6.63 -8.68 -15.17
CA PRO A 226 -7.35 -8.13 -14.02
C PRO A 226 -6.45 -7.33 -13.06
N LEU A 227 -5.12 -7.44 -13.18
CA LEU A 227 -4.16 -6.75 -12.31
C LEU A 227 -3.76 -5.36 -12.81
N ARG A 228 -4.06 -5.06 -14.09
CA ARG A 228 -3.66 -3.80 -14.73
C ARG A 228 -4.48 -2.62 -14.25
N ALA A 229 -5.80 -2.77 -14.27
CA ALA A 229 -6.76 -1.72 -13.90
C ALA A 229 -8.15 -2.33 -13.72
N PHE A 230 -9.01 -1.67 -12.95
CA PHE A 230 -10.42 -2.05 -12.80
C PHE A 230 -11.31 -1.07 -13.55
N THR A 231 -12.22 -1.57 -14.40
CA THR A 231 -13.21 -0.73 -15.10
C THR A 231 -14.43 -0.55 -14.22
N LEU A 232 -14.71 0.69 -13.82
CA LEU A 232 -15.76 0.98 -12.85
C LEU A 232 -17.15 0.71 -13.43
N PRO A 233 -18.00 -0.09 -12.77
CA PRO A 233 -19.39 -0.29 -13.18
C PRO A 233 -20.31 0.87 -12.79
N VAL A 234 -19.86 1.74 -11.86
CA VAL A 234 -20.61 2.87 -11.31
C VAL A 234 -19.72 4.11 -11.23
N ASN A 235 -20.31 5.30 -11.16
CA ASN A 235 -19.57 6.53 -10.96
C ASN A 235 -18.88 6.51 -9.58
N LEU A 236 -17.62 6.92 -9.55
CA LEU A 236 -16.81 7.04 -8.35
C LEU A 236 -16.43 8.51 -8.13
N GLY A 237 -16.65 9.00 -6.90
CA GLY A 237 -16.46 10.41 -6.57
C GLY A 237 -17.64 11.30 -6.99
N THR A 238 -17.54 12.57 -6.65
CA THR A 238 -18.53 13.59 -7.06
C THR A 238 -17.93 14.41 -8.20
N LEU A 239 -18.71 14.64 -9.26
CA LEU A 239 -18.29 15.53 -10.33
C LEU A 239 -18.14 16.95 -9.78
N SER A 240 -16.92 17.45 -9.66
CA SER A 240 -16.69 18.86 -9.33
C SER A 240 -17.09 19.72 -10.54
N LEU A 241 -18.00 20.67 -10.32
CA LEU A 241 -18.37 21.70 -11.29
C LEU A 241 -17.27 22.76 -11.27
N VAL A 242 -16.30 22.65 -12.18
CA VAL A 242 -15.23 23.64 -12.30
C VAL A 242 -15.78 24.86 -13.06
N GLY A 243 -16.34 25.83 -12.32
CA GLY A 243 -16.90 27.08 -12.88
C GLY A 243 -18.24 26.91 -13.61
N ASP A 244 -18.68 27.97 -14.31
CA ASP A 244 -19.96 28.04 -15.06
C ASP A 244 -20.10 27.02 -16.22
N ILE A 245 -19.12 26.12 -16.39
CA ILE A 245 -19.12 25.09 -17.42
C ILE A 245 -19.04 23.74 -16.71
N ALA A 246 -20.21 23.14 -16.45
CA ALA A 246 -20.31 21.73 -16.10
C ALA A 246 -19.46 20.91 -17.09
N ASN A 247 -18.68 19.92 -16.64
CA ASN A 247 -17.94 19.00 -17.51
C ASN A 247 -18.92 18.39 -18.53
N PRO A 248 -18.98 18.91 -19.77
CA PRO A 248 -20.08 18.60 -20.68
C PRO A 248 -19.91 17.21 -21.28
N THR A 249 -18.73 16.61 -21.10
CA THR A 249 -18.34 15.32 -21.66
C THR A 249 -18.42 14.18 -20.64
N GLN A 250 -18.64 14.47 -19.35
CA GLN A 250 -18.58 13.53 -18.23
C GLN A 250 -17.27 12.71 -18.17
N ARG A 251 -16.19 13.14 -18.84
CA ARG A 251 -14.90 12.41 -18.86
C ARG A 251 -14.13 12.62 -17.55
N PRO A 252 -13.34 11.64 -17.08
CA PRO A 252 -12.46 11.86 -15.96
C PRO A 252 -11.33 12.83 -16.32
N TYR A 253 -10.79 13.50 -15.30
CA TYR A 253 -9.72 14.49 -15.45
C TYR A 253 -8.83 14.50 -14.20
N ILE A 254 -7.59 14.99 -14.36
CA ILE A 254 -6.74 15.31 -13.22
C ILE A 254 -7.34 16.56 -12.56
N PRO A 255 -7.84 16.46 -11.32
CA PRO A 255 -8.53 17.59 -10.72
C PRO A 255 -7.58 18.76 -10.45
N GLU A 256 -8.07 19.98 -10.64
CA GLU A 256 -7.42 21.19 -10.14
C GLU A 256 -7.72 21.30 -8.64
N GLY A 257 -6.71 21.63 -7.84
CA GLY A 257 -6.83 21.71 -6.40
C GLY A 257 -6.78 20.36 -5.68
N ASN A 258 -7.09 20.42 -4.40
CA ASN A 258 -6.86 19.35 -3.42
C ASN A 258 -7.98 18.30 -3.36
N VAL A 259 -8.66 18.03 -4.50
CA VAL A 259 -9.86 17.17 -4.54
C VAL A 259 -9.62 15.75 -5.03
N THR A 260 -10.40 14.80 -4.50
CA THR A 260 -10.42 13.40 -4.97
C THR A 260 -10.89 13.32 -6.43
N PRO A 261 -10.24 12.55 -7.31
CA PRO A 261 -10.60 12.47 -8.73
C PRO A 261 -11.98 11.84 -8.93
N TYR A 262 -12.77 12.44 -9.84
CA TYR A 262 -14.02 11.86 -10.33
C TYR A 262 -13.74 10.89 -11.48
N THR A 263 -14.25 9.66 -11.37
CA THR A 263 -14.16 8.66 -12.43
C THR A 263 -15.55 8.12 -12.76
N PRO A 264 -16.10 8.38 -13.96
CA PRO A 264 -17.42 7.88 -14.36
C PRO A 264 -17.42 6.37 -14.63
N ALA A 265 -18.60 5.76 -14.61
CA ALA A 265 -18.80 4.38 -15.02
C ALA A 265 -18.27 4.14 -16.45
N GLY A 266 -17.67 2.96 -16.68
CA GLY A 266 -17.04 2.57 -17.94
C GLY A 266 -15.58 2.99 -18.10
N TYR A 267 -15.04 3.77 -17.15
CA TYR A 267 -13.62 4.16 -17.14
C TYR A 267 -12.82 3.31 -16.16
N ALA A 268 -11.55 3.12 -16.49
CA ALA A 268 -10.64 2.31 -15.69
C ALA A 268 -9.91 3.14 -14.63
N THR A 269 -9.47 2.48 -13.57
CA THR A 269 -8.51 3.06 -12.63
C THR A 269 -7.19 3.41 -13.34
N THR A 270 -6.59 4.51 -12.92
CA THR A 270 -5.44 5.14 -13.59
C THR A 270 -4.30 5.41 -12.63
N ARG A 271 -3.06 5.18 -13.10
CA ARG A 271 -1.78 5.38 -12.40
C ARG A 271 -0.93 6.42 -13.13
N HIS A 272 -0.49 7.48 -12.44
CA HIS A 272 0.16 8.65 -13.06
C HIS A 272 -0.54 9.11 -14.35
N PRO A 273 -1.81 9.55 -14.27
CA PRO A 273 -2.58 9.93 -15.45
C PRO A 273 -1.82 10.92 -16.34
N SER A 274 -1.89 10.68 -17.65
CA SER A 274 -1.61 11.69 -18.67
C SER A 274 -2.71 12.76 -18.72
N ILE A 275 -2.54 13.78 -19.57
CA ILE A 275 -3.57 14.80 -19.81
C ILE A 275 -4.90 14.21 -20.30
N ASN A 276 -4.87 13.02 -20.92
CA ASN A 276 -6.06 12.29 -21.37
C ASN A 276 -6.58 11.29 -20.33
N TYR A 277 -6.06 11.34 -19.10
CA TYR A 277 -6.41 10.45 -17.98
C TYR A 277 -6.16 8.96 -18.24
N ILE A 278 -5.14 8.66 -19.05
CA ILE A 278 -4.64 7.30 -19.33
C ILE A 278 -3.37 7.06 -18.49
N SER A 279 -3.22 5.85 -17.94
CA SER A 279 -2.06 5.48 -17.12
C SER A 279 -0.74 5.66 -17.85
N ASN A 280 0.25 6.24 -17.17
CA ASN A 280 1.61 6.42 -17.69
C ASN A 280 2.55 5.39 -17.04
N VAL A 281 2.85 4.33 -17.77
CA VAL A 281 3.68 3.22 -17.29
C VAL A 281 5.11 3.66 -16.98
N ASP A 282 5.76 4.41 -17.88
CA ASP A 282 7.15 4.83 -17.71
C ASP A 282 7.32 5.72 -16.47
N LYS A 283 6.41 6.69 -16.28
CA LYS A 283 6.42 7.57 -15.12
C LYS A 283 6.14 6.81 -13.83
N THR A 284 5.22 5.84 -13.86
CA THR A 284 4.93 4.97 -12.72
C THR A 284 6.16 4.15 -12.34
N SER A 285 6.78 3.46 -13.31
CA SER A 285 7.94 2.62 -13.07
C SER A 285 9.16 3.43 -12.60
N LEU A 286 9.42 4.59 -13.21
CA LEU A 286 10.51 5.47 -12.79
C LEU A 286 10.33 5.96 -11.33
N ASN A 287 9.11 6.30 -10.92
CA ASN A 287 8.84 6.70 -9.53
C ASN A 287 9.02 5.52 -8.58
N VAL A 288 8.55 4.33 -8.93
CA VAL A 288 8.76 3.12 -8.13
C VAL A 288 10.25 2.84 -7.92
N VAL A 289 11.08 2.86 -8.97
CA VAL A 289 12.54 2.66 -8.85
C VAL A 289 13.17 3.74 -7.97
N THR A 290 12.78 5.01 -8.20
CA THR A 290 13.28 6.14 -7.42
C THR A 290 12.95 5.98 -5.93
N PHE A 291 11.71 5.65 -5.60
CA PHE A 291 11.26 5.49 -4.21
C PHE A 291 11.84 4.21 -3.59
N CYS A 292 12.03 3.15 -4.36
CA CYS A 292 12.66 1.91 -3.88
C CYS A 292 14.00 2.18 -3.22
N SER A 293 14.85 2.99 -3.85
CA SER A 293 16.17 3.35 -3.34
C SER A 293 16.16 4.48 -2.29
N SER A 294 15.29 5.48 -2.43
CA SER A 294 15.34 6.71 -1.62
C SER A 294 14.33 6.78 -0.47
N VAL A 295 13.29 5.93 -0.48
CA VAL A 295 12.20 5.98 0.50
C VAL A 295 11.92 4.61 1.08
N PHE A 296 11.56 3.63 0.27
CA PHE A 296 11.07 2.31 0.69
C PHE A 296 12.08 1.56 1.55
N ARG A 297 13.26 1.26 1.00
CA ARG A 297 14.29 0.48 1.71
C ARG A 297 14.83 1.21 2.95
N PRO A 298 15.18 2.51 2.90
CA PRO A 298 15.57 3.25 4.10
C PRO A 298 14.50 3.29 5.18
N THR A 299 13.24 3.43 4.80
CA THR A 299 12.15 3.51 5.77
C THR A 299 11.85 2.16 6.41
N LEU A 300 11.84 1.07 5.63
CA LEU A 300 11.68 -0.28 6.16
C LEU A 300 12.81 -0.68 7.11
N TYR A 301 14.04 -0.28 6.79
CA TYR A 301 15.18 -0.47 7.67
C TYR A 301 14.96 0.19 9.05
N GLN A 302 14.43 1.41 9.07
CA GLN A 302 14.09 2.09 10.33
C GLN A 302 12.87 1.46 11.03
N ALA A 303 11.80 1.15 10.30
CA ALA A 303 10.56 0.60 10.86
C ALA A 303 10.78 -0.77 11.54
N LEU A 304 11.64 -1.63 10.99
CA LEU A 304 11.95 -2.94 11.57
C LEU A 304 12.66 -2.87 12.93
N LEU A 305 13.31 -1.74 13.24
CA LEU A 305 13.98 -1.56 14.52
C LEU A 305 13.04 -1.03 15.62
N VAL A 306 11.85 -0.54 15.26
CA VAL A 306 10.82 -0.09 16.21
C VAL A 306 10.33 -1.30 17.02
N LYS A 307 10.43 -1.25 18.35
CA LYS A 307 10.07 -2.37 19.25
C LYS A 307 8.68 -2.27 19.86
N ASP A 308 8.04 -1.11 19.72
CA ASP A 308 6.72 -0.83 20.26
C ASP A 308 5.66 -0.82 19.16
N TRP A 309 4.51 -1.44 19.41
CA TRP A 309 3.45 -1.54 18.41
C TRP A 309 2.90 -0.17 18.02
N ARG A 310 2.65 0.72 19.00
CA ARG A 310 2.05 2.04 18.75
C ARG A 310 2.92 2.89 17.83
N HIS A 311 4.24 2.83 17.99
CA HIS A 311 5.17 3.53 17.10
C HIS A 311 5.34 2.83 15.74
N PHE A 312 5.32 1.49 15.71
CA PHE A 312 5.48 0.74 14.46
C PHE A 312 4.25 0.86 13.56
N SER A 313 3.05 0.88 14.13
CA SER A 313 1.81 0.58 13.42
C SER A 313 1.24 1.73 12.59
N ASN A 314 1.52 2.99 12.95
CA ASN A 314 0.77 4.15 12.43
C ASN A 314 1.62 5.42 12.29
N HIS A 315 1.05 6.50 11.73
CA HIS A 315 1.73 7.78 11.47
C HIS A 315 2.39 8.48 12.67
N GLY A 316 1.90 8.26 13.89
CA GLY A 316 2.39 8.92 15.10
C GLY A 316 1.28 9.25 16.11
N ASP A 317 1.70 9.70 17.30
CA ASP A 317 0.78 10.02 18.41
C ASP A 317 0.22 11.46 18.33
N LYS A 318 -1.08 11.61 18.61
CA LYS A 318 -1.79 12.90 18.72
C LYS A 318 -1.18 13.83 19.77
N TYR A 319 -0.49 13.32 20.80
CA TYR A 319 -0.11 14.11 21.98
C TYR A 319 1.39 14.30 22.24
N SER A 320 2.29 13.68 21.46
CA SER A 320 3.73 13.86 21.68
C SER A 320 4.33 14.79 20.61
N GLU A 321 4.58 16.04 20.99
CA GLU A 321 5.49 16.94 20.25
C GLU A 321 6.97 16.65 20.59
N GLU A 322 7.22 15.82 21.60
CA GLU A 322 8.54 15.41 22.04
C GLU A 322 9.00 14.15 21.29
N PHE A 323 10.29 14.09 20.97
CA PHE A 323 10.95 12.81 20.73
C PHE A 323 11.19 12.24 22.12
N ASP A 324 10.64 11.06 22.42
CA ASP A 324 11.03 10.35 23.62
C ASP A 324 12.57 10.28 23.64
N GLU A 325 13.19 10.64 24.77
CA GLU A 325 14.64 10.91 24.86
C GLU A 325 15.50 9.66 24.60
N ASP A 326 14.87 8.48 24.51
CA ASP A 326 15.48 7.24 24.06
C ASP A 326 15.54 7.17 22.52
N TYR A 327 16.72 7.46 22.00
CA TYR A 327 17.12 7.30 20.60
C TYR A 327 16.48 6.13 19.82
N GLY A 328 15.93 6.41 18.62
CA GLY A 328 15.83 5.47 17.49
C GLY A 328 14.48 5.41 16.74
N HIS A 329 14.53 5.18 15.42
CA HIS A 329 13.45 4.57 14.62
C HIS A 329 12.26 5.48 14.25
N TYR A 330 12.56 6.56 13.54
CA TYR A 330 11.67 7.68 13.19
C TYR A 330 10.63 7.40 12.09
N SER A 331 10.22 6.15 11.91
CA SER A 331 9.20 5.83 10.92
C SER A 331 8.41 4.59 11.28
N SER A 332 7.24 4.46 10.65
CA SER A 332 6.30 3.39 10.85
C SER A 332 6.02 2.65 9.55
N ILE A 333 5.32 1.51 9.66
CA ILE A 333 4.86 0.77 8.49
C ILE A 333 3.86 1.59 7.67
N GLU A 334 3.07 2.45 8.31
CA GLU A 334 2.08 3.29 7.62
C GLU A 334 2.76 4.40 6.81
N VAL A 335 3.83 5.00 7.31
CA VAL A 335 4.59 6.04 6.59
C VAL A 335 5.17 5.51 5.26
N VAL A 336 5.73 4.30 5.25
CA VAL A 336 6.26 3.71 4.01
C VAL A 336 5.15 3.22 3.07
N HIS A 337 4.02 2.77 3.63
CA HIS A 337 2.81 2.45 2.88
C HIS A 337 2.30 3.66 2.10
N ASP A 338 2.20 4.82 2.74
CA ASP A 338 1.78 6.08 2.11
C ASP A 338 2.66 6.45 0.92
N ALA A 339 3.97 6.22 1.05
CA ALA A 339 4.92 6.47 -0.03
C ALA A 339 4.67 5.58 -1.25
N LEU A 340 4.19 4.33 -1.08
CA LEU A 340 3.87 3.48 -2.23
C LEU A 340 2.59 3.93 -2.93
N HIS A 341 1.56 4.29 -2.16
CA HIS A 341 0.34 4.91 -2.69
C HIS A 341 0.67 6.09 -3.62
N ASP A 342 1.60 6.93 -3.17
CA ASP A 342 2.14 8.05 -3.94
C ASP A 342 2.96 7.63 -5.15
N ALA A 343 3.86 6.67 -5.00
CA ALA A 343 4.71 6.18 -6.08
C ALA A 343 3.91 5.61 -7.24
N ILE A 344 2.76 4.99 -6.95
CA ILE A 344 1.87 4.39 -7.96
C ILE A 344 0.84 5.38 -8.49
N GLY A 345 0.17 6.12 -7.61
CA GLY A 345 -0.91 7.01 -8.02
C GLY A 345 -0.42 8.28 -8.71
N GLY A 346 0.62 8.92 -8.16
CA GLY A 346 1.06 10.22 -8.63
C GLY A 346 -0.02 11.31 -8.50
N ILE A 347 0.10 12.34 -9.32
CA ILE A 347 -0.89 13.43 -9.40
C ILE A 347 -2.13 12.90 -10.13
N GLY A 348 -3.30 12.93 -9.48
CA GLY A 348 -4.60 12.55 -10.06
C GLY A 348 -4.85 11.05 -10.28
N GLY A 349 -3.91 10.16 -9.94
CA GLY A 349 -4.12 8.71 -10.07
C GLY A 349 -4.77 8.11 -8.83
N HIS A 350 -5.50 7.00 -8.99
CA HIS A 350 -6.39 6.50 -7.93
C HIS A 350 -5.63 6.06 -6.67
N MET A 351 -4.46 5.43 -6.86
CA MET A 351 -3.63 4.96 -5.75
C MET A 351 -3.13 6.07 -4.81
N SER A 352 -3.15 7.35 -5.20
CA SER A 352 -2.66 8.44 -4.33
C SER A 352 -3.76 9.12 -3.51
N TYR A 353 -5.01 8.63 -3.56
CA TYR A 353 -6.13 9.15 -2.79
C TYR A 353 -6.79 8.03 -1.97
N PRO A 354 -6.87 8.15 -0.63
CA PRO A 354 -7.42 7.09 0.23
C PRO A 354 -8.84 6.69 -0.16
N ASP A 355 -9.64 7.64 -0.63
CA ASP A 355 -11.05 7.43 -0.94
C ASP A 355 -11.30 6.55 -2.16
N VAL A 356 -10.32 6.39 -3.05
CA VAL A 356 -10.47 5.66 -4.32
C VAL A 356 -9.34 4.66 -4.58
N SER A 357 -8.32 4.60 -3.73
CA SER A 357 -7.17 3.71 -3.91
C SER A 357 -7.56 2.23 -3.94
N GLY A 358 -8.55 1.83 -3.12
CA GLY A 358 -9.06 0.46 -3.05
C GLY A 358 -9.58 -0.10 -4.38
N PHE A 359 -9.92 0.76 -5.35
CA PHE A 359 -10.42 0.32 -6.66
C PHE A 359 -9.31 -0.06 -7.65
N ASP A 360 -8.05 0.33 -7.44
CA ASP A 360 -6.97 -0.14 -8.30
C ASP A 360 -6.53 -1.54 -7.85
N PRO A 361 -6.51 -2.58 -8.71
CA PRO A 361 -6.14 -3.95 -8.32
C PRO A 361 -4.78 -4.08 -7.62
N ILE A 362 -3.83 -3.18 -7.91
CA ILE A 362 -2.50 -3.18 -7.26
C ILE A 362 -2.57 -2.81 -5.77
N PHE A 363 -3.66 -2.20 -5.31
CA PHE A 363 -3.93 -1.94 -3.91
C PHE A 363 -3.80 -3.22 -3.08
N PHE A 364 -4.44 -4.31 -3.50
CA PHE A 364 -4.43 -5.55 -2.72
C PHE A 364 -3.06 -6.25 -2.76
N LEU A 365 -2.32 -6.13 -3.86
CA LEU A 365 -0.93 -6.61 -3.94
C LEU A 365 0.00 -5.83 -2.99
N HIS A 366 -0.22 -4.51 -2.90
CA HIS A 366 0.46 -3.64 -1.95
C HIS A 366 0.14 -4.06 -0.51
N HIS A 367 -1.14 -4.14 -0.15
CA HIS A 367 -1.56 -4.46 1.22
C HIS A 367 -1.22 -5.90 1.61
N CYS A 368 -1.11 -6.83 0.65
CA CYS A 368 -0.59 -8.17 0.90
C CYS A 368 0.91 -8.14 1.28
N ASN A 369 1.70 -7.22 0.70
CA ASN A 369 3.08 -6.99 1.13
C ASN A 369 3.18 -6.21 2.44
N VAL A 370 2.26 -5.28 2.72
CA VAL A 370 2.18 -4.63 4.04
C VAL A 370 1.89 -5.68 5.11
N ASP A 371 0.94 -6.59 4.86
CA ASP A 371 0.65 -7.72 5.74
C ASP A 371 1.88 -8.63 5.97
N ARG A 372 2.64 -8.91 4.89
CA ARG A 372 3.93 -9.61 4.98
C ARG A 372 4.92 -8.90 5.90
N LEU A 373 5.08 -7.59 5.73
CA LEU A 373 6.01 -6.78 6.53
C LEU A 373 5.59 -6.74 8.01
N ILE A 374 4.29 -6.72 8.29
CA ILE A 374 3.76 -6.83 9.65
C ILE A 374 4.09 -8.19 10.24
N ALA A 375 3.87 -9.29 9.50
CA ALA A 375 4.20 -10.63 9.97
C ALA A 375 5.72 -10.82 10.20
N ILE A 376 6.56 -10.25 9.34
CA ILE A 376 8.02 -10.18 9.53
C ILE A 376 8.36 -9.42 10.81
N TRP A 377 7.75 -8.26 11.04
CA TRP A 377 7.96 -7.47 12.25
C TRP A 377 7.52 -8.24 13.51
N GLN A 378 6.38 -8.92 13.49
CA GLN A 378 5.91 -9.76 14.59
C GLN A 378 6.90 -10.90 14.91
N ALA A 379 7.54 -11.48 13.90
CA ALA A 379 8.59 -12.49 14.10
C ALA A 379 9.90 -11.90 14.66
N CYS A 380 10.20 -10.62 14.36
CA CYS A 380 11.33 -9.89 14.93
C CYS A 380 11.08 -9.47 16.40
N HIS A 381 9.83 -9.15 16.74
CA HIS A 381 9.41 -8.60 18.03
C HIS A 381 8.19 -9.37 18.60
N PRO A 382 8.33 -10.66 18.93
CA PRO A 382 7.18 -11.53 19.26
C PRO A 382 6.39 -11.10 20.50
N ASP A 383 7.05 -10.41 21.44
CA ASP A 383 6.45 -9.95 22.69
C ASP A 383 5.70 -8.61 22.55
N ALA A 384 5.91 -7.88 21.45
CA ALA A 384 5.29 -6.58 21.22
C ALA A 384 3.90 -6.73 20.59
N TRP A 385 2.89 -6.08 21.16
CA TRP A 385 1.53 -6.12 20.67
C TRP A 385 0.72 -4.89 21.09
N ILE A 386 -0.51 -4.79 20.59
CA ILE A 386 -1.46 -3.72 20.92
C ILE A 386 -1.69 -3.66 22.44
N VAL A 387 -1.49 -2.47 23.01
CA VAL A 387 -1.82 -2.13 24.40
C VAL A 387 -3.00 -1.14 24.38
N GLY A 388 -4.01 -1.36 25.22
CA GLY A 388 -5.24 -0.56 25.26
C GLY A 388 -5.03 0.82 25.88
N ASN A 389 -4.71 1.82 25.05
CA ASN A 389 -4.64 3.24 25.41
C ASN A 389 -4.62 4.18 24.18
N ALA A 390 -5.11 3.71 23.03
CA ALA A 390 -5.17 4.48 21.81
C ALA A 390 -6.62 4.86 21.46
N VAL A 391 -6.76 5.79 20.55
CA VAL A 391 -8.06 6.21 20.02
C VAL A 391 -8.03 6.18 18.50
N THR A 392 -9.16 5.89 17.87
CA THR A 392 -9.26 5.96 16.41
C THR A 392 -9.36 7.41 15.93
N GLU A 393 -8.91 7.65 14.70
CA GLU A 393 -9.27 8.87 13.98
C GLU A 393 -10.76 8.89 13.65
N GLY A 394 -11.42 7.72 13.56
CA GLY A 394 -12.82 7.57 13.20
C GLY A 394 -12.97 6.94 11.83
N THR A 395 -13.90 6.00 11.74
CA THR A 395 -14.15 5.14 10.58
C THR A 395 -15.61 5.25 10.16
N PHE A 396 -16.06 4.39 9.25
CA PHE A 396 -17.49 4.28 8.93
C PHE A 396 -18.34 3.95 10.16
N THR A 397 -17.81 3.13 11.09
CA THR A 397 -18.54 2.60 12.25
C THR A 397 -18.18 3.31 13.55
N ASP A 398 -16.92 3.69 13.74
CA ASP A 398 -16.42 4.27 14.99
C ASP A 398 -16.31 5.79 14.92
N LYS A 399 -16.73 6.45 15.99
CA LYS A 399 -16.57 7.89 16.18
C LYS A 399 -15.09 8.25 16.34
N PRO A 400 -14.66 9.44 15.90
CA PRO A 400 -13.37 9.99 16.27
C PRO A 400 -13.17 9.98 17.79
N ASP A 401 -11.94 9.73 18.23
CA ASP A 401 -11.54 9.60 19.63
C ASP A 401 -12.16 8.40 20.39
N ALA A 402 -12.88 7.51 19.72
CA ALA A 402 -13.33 6.27 20.35
C ALA A 402 -12.11 5.42 20.79
N PRO A 403 -12.12 4.86 22.01
CA PRO A 403 -11.01 4.03 22.49
C PRO A 403 -10.93 2.75 21.67
N ILE A 404 -9.71 2.38 21.29
CA ILE A 404 -9.42 1.19 20.51
C ILE A 404 -8.35 0.33 21.18
N ASP A 405 -8.51 -0.98 21.07
CA ASP A 405 -7.57 -1.99 21.55
C ASP A 405 -7.63 -3.27 20.70
N GLU A 406 -6.96 -4.34 21.15
CA GLU A 406 -6.88 -5.59 20.38
C GLU A 406 -8.22 -6.32 20.18
N ASN A 407 -9.25 -5.98 20.96
CA ASN A 407 -10.59 -6.57 20.93
C ASN A 407 -11.59 -5.70 20.17
N THR A 408 -11.19 -4.51 19.70
CA THR A 408 -12.02 -3.68 18.83
C THR A 408 -12.37 -4.46 17.56
N TYR A 409 -13.63 -4.38 17.14
CA TYR A 409 -14.11 -5.04 15.93
C TYR A 409 -13.54 -4.38 14.68
N LEU A 410 -12.85 -5.17 13.86
CA LEU A 410 -12.35 -4.81 12.54
C LEU A 410 -13.50 -4.88 11.52
N THR A 411 -14.48 -3.99 11.67
CA THR A 411 -15.63 -3.93 10.76
C THR A 411 -15.19 -3.54 9.34
N PRO A 412 -15.85 -4.06 8.28
CA PRO A 412 -17.04 -4.90 8.29
C PRO A 412 -16.72 -6.41 8.21
N PHE A 413 -15.50 -6.85 8.55
CA PHE A 413 -15.08 -8.22 8.31
C PHE A 413 -15.72 -9.20 9.31
N ARG A 414 -16.76 -9.91 8.88
CA ARG A 414 -17.48 -10.89 9.70
C ARG A 414 -16.67 -12.17 9.87
N LYS A 415 -16.57 -12.63 11.12
CA LYS A 415 -16.06 -13.95 11.51
C LYS A 415 -17.19 -14.97 11.62
N THR A 416 -18.37 -14.52 12.06
CA THR A 416 -19.66 -15.24 12.09
C THR A 416 -20.76 -14.24 11.76
N ASP A 417 -22.02 -14.68 11.66
CA ASP A 417 -23.15 -13.78 11.37
C ASP A 417 -23.27 -12.61 12.38
N ASP A 418 -22.88 -12.86 13.64
CA ASP A 418 -23.03 -11.95 14.79
C ASP A 418 -21.72 -11.33 15.30
N LYS A 419 -20.55 -11.71 14.76
CA LYS A 419 -19.24 -11.24 15.23
C LYS A 419 -18.31 -10.85 14.10
N TYR A 420 -17.50 -9.83 14.38
CA TYR A 420 -16.43 -9.37 13.49
C TYR A 420 -15.07 -9.86 13.97
N TRP A 421 -14.10 -9.88 13.06
CA TRP A 421 -12.71 -10.13 13.39
C TRP A 421 -12.17 -9.04 14.34
N THR A 422 -11.22 -9.39 15.20
CA THR A 422 -10.48 -8.46 16.06
C THR A 422 -8.99 -8.57 15.78
N SER A 423 -8.18 -7.59 16.21
CA SER A 423 -6.72 -7.67 16.08
C SER A 423 -6.16 -8.90 16.79
N LYS A 424 -6.74 -9.27 17.93
CA LYS A 424 -6.40 -10.50 18.66
C LYS A 424 -6.60 -11.75 17.82
N ASP A 425 -7.71 -11.85 17.09
CA ASP A 425 -8.02 -13.00 16.24
C ASP A 425 -7.05 -13.12 15.05
N VAL A 426 -6.57 -11.99 14.51
CA VAL A 426 -5.72 -11.96 13.31
C VAL A 426 -4.23 -11.82 13.62
N ARG A 427 -3.81 -11.93 14.90
CA ARG A 427 -2.40 -11.82 15.29
C ARG A 427 -1.55 -12.92 14.67
N ASN A 428 -2.02 -14.16 14.70
CA ASN A 428 -1.33 -15.33 14.16
C ASN A 428 -1.84 -15.64 12.76
N ILE A 429 -1.03 -15.36 11.74
CA ILE A 429 -1.43 -15.55 10.33
C ILE A 429 -1.63 -17.03 9.95
N ALA A 430 -0.99 -17.96 10.67
CA ALA A 430 -1.19 -19.39 10.42
C ALA A 430 -2.63 -19.83 10.73
N ASP A 431 -3.30 -19.18 11.70
CA ASP A 431 -4.71 -19.43 12.03
C ASP A 431 -5.66 -18.91 10.94
N LEU A 432 -5.16 -18.06 10.03
CA LEU A 432 -5.86 -17.57 8.85
C LEU A 432 -5.61 -18.45 7.60
N GLY A 433 -4.74 -19.45 7.71
CA GLY A 433 -4.44 -20.40 6.64
C GLY A 433 -3.39 -19.93 5.63
N TYR A 434 -2.52 -18.99 6.01
CA TYR A 434 -1.41 -18.58 5.15
C TYR A 434 -0.11 -18.26 5.92
N THR A 435 1.00 -18.25 5.19
CA THR A 435 2.32 -17.81 5.65
C THR A 435 3.07 -17.10 4.52
N TYR A 436 4.30 -16.67 4.79
CA TYR A 436 5.21 -16.03 3.84
C TYR A 436 6.54 -16.79 3.76
N PRO A 437 7.25 -16.77 2.61
CA PRO A 437 8.50 -17.50 2.42
C PRO A 437 9.56 -17.22 3.51
N GLU A 438 9.62 -15.98 4.01
CA GLU A 438 10.58 -15.58 5.04
C GLU A 438 10.31 -16.24 6.40
N LEU A 439 9.06 -16.63 6.65
CA LEU A 439 8.61 -17.20 7.93
C LEU A 439 8.62 -18.72 7.93
N GLU A 440 8.82 -19.37 6.79
CA GLU A 440 8.98 -20.83 6.69
C GLU A 440 10.38 -21.30 7.14
N CYS A 441 11.35 -20.39 7.23
CA CYS A 441 12.71 -20.73 7.63
C CYS A 441 12.79 -21.05 9.13
N GLU A 442 13.55 -22.09 9.50
CA GLU A 442 13.89 -22.45 10.88
C GLU A 442 14.85 -21.44 11.55
N ILE A 443 14.65 -20.14 11.38
CA ILE A 443 15.40 -19.14 12.14
C ILE A 443 14.79 -19.09 13.54
N THR A 444 15.44 -19.78 14.47
CA THR A 444 14.89 -20.06 15.81
C THR A 444 14.95 -18.88 16.79
N HIS A 445 15.59 -17.76 16.43
CA HIS A 445 15.76 -16.62 17.33
C HIS A 445 15.39 -15.26 16.68
N PRO A 446 14.46 -14.48 17.27
CA PRO A 446 13.96 -13.20 16.72
C PRO A 446 15.04 -12.19 16.34
N LYS A 447 16.07 -12.02 17.19
CA LYS A 447 17.22 -11.14 16.91
C LYS A 447 18.02 -11.52 15.65
N ILE A 448 18.18 -12.82 15.38
CA ILE A 448 18.89 -13.29 14.18
C ILE A 448 18.02 -13.01 12.95
N PHE A 449 16.71 -13.25 13.06
CA PHE A 449 15.75 -12.95 12.01
C PHE A 449 15.73 -11.45 11.68
N LEU A 450 15.63 -10.59 12.70
CA LEU A 450 15.72 -9.14 12.57
C LEU A 450 17.00 -8.74 11.85
N PHE A 451 18.16 -9.29 12.23
CA PHE A 451 19.43 -8.96 11.59
C PHE A 451 19.44 -9.29 10.08
N GLU A 452 18.92 -10.45 9.67
CA GLU A 452 18.86 -10.80 8.24
C GLU A 452 17.88 -9.89 7.48
N MET A 453 16.75 -9.50 8.10
CA MET A 453 15.79 -8.57 7.49
C MET A 453 16.38 -7.16 7.35
N LEU A 454 17.09 -6.67 8.38
CA LEU A 454 17.80 -5.39 8.32
C LEU A 454 18.83 -5.40 7.21
N LYS A 455 19.61 -6.48 7.07
CA LYS A 455 20.58 -6.65 5.98
C LYS A 455 19.92 -6.68 4.60
N TYR A 456 18.74 -7.28 4.47
CA TYR A 456 17.98 -7.31 3.22
C TYR A 456 17.48 -5.91 2.82
N TYR A 457 17.05 -5.07 3.76
CA TYR A 457 16.52 -3.73 3.50
C TYR A 457 17.54 -2.59 3.63
N HIS A 458 18.75 -2.86 4.14
CA HIS A 458 19.77 -1.84 4.38
C HIS A 458 20.03 -1.01 3.11
N PRO A 459 20.02 0.34 3.20
CA PRO A 459 20.32 1.20 2.05
C PRO A 459 21.74 1.01 1.50
N ASN A 460 22.74 0.95 2.38
CA ASN A 460 24.11 0.55 2.04
C ASN A 460 24.92 0.13 3.28
N ARG A 461 25.03 -1.17 3.52
CA ARG A 461 25.75 -1.75 4.69
C ARG A 461 27.27 -1.60 4.69
N PHE A 462 27.85 -1.05 3.61
CA PHE A 462 29.29 -0.83 3.51
C PHE A 462 29.70 0.56 3.97
N LEU A 463 28.72 1.40 4.35
CA LEU A 463 28.94 2.70 4.94
C LEU A 463 28.84 2.56 6.47
N ARG A 464 29.72 3.26 7.18
CA ARG A 464 29.71 3.33 8.65
C ARG A 464 28.83 4.47 9.15
N TYR A 465 28.88 5.62 8.49
CA TYR A 465 28.14 6.81 8.91
C TYR A 465 26.92 7.01 8.04
N HIS A 466 25.76 7.14 8.68
CA HIS A 466 24.48 7.33 8.03
C HIS A 466 23.87 8.68 8.44
N TRP A 467 23.45 9.46 7.45
CA TRP A 467 22.91 10.80 7.61
C TRP A 467 21.41 10.76 7.37
N GLN A 468 20.64 11.24 8.33
CA GLN A 468 19.21 11.01 8.40
C GLN A 468 18.50 12.32 8.72
N LEU A 469 17.57 12.78 7.87
CA LEU A 469 16.72 13.94 8.15
C LEU A 469 15.41 13.44 8.77
N ASN A 470 15.07 13.94 9.95
CA ASN A 470 13.81 13.65 10.63
C ASN A 470 12.87 14.85 10.53
N LEU A 471 11.58 14.58 10.30
CA LEU A 471 10.56 15.59 10.08
C LEU A 471 9.32 15.30 10.92
N ILE A 472 8.70 16.36 11.44
CA ILE A 472 7.36 16.33 12.04
C ILE A 472 6.45 17.23 11.21
N VAL A 473 5.34 16.68 10.72
CA VAL A 473 4.41 17.37 9.82
C VAL A 473 2.97 17.15 10.30
N LYS A 474 2.15 18.19 10.32
CA LYS A 474 0.71 18.06 10.59
C LYS A 474 0.00 17.36 9.42
N LYS A 475 -0.61 16.20 9.66
CA LYS A 475 -1.26 15.37 8.62
C LYS A 475 -2.34 16.13 7.86
N PHE A 476 -3.20 16.84 8.57
CA PHE A 476 -4.41 17.44 8.00
C PHE A 476 -4.27 18.92 7.63
N GLN A 477 -3.08 19.53 7.83
CA GLN A 477 -2.89 20.95 7.57
C GLN A 477 -3.24 21.33 6.13
N VAL A 478 -2.82 20.55 5.14
CA VAL A 478 -3.09 20.82 3.72
C VAL A 478 -4.53 20.49 3.33
N GLY A 479 -5.11 19.47 3.96
CA GLY A 479 -6.44 19.00 3.60
C GLY A 479 -6.49 18.31 2.24
N SER A 480 -5.49 17.49 1.95
CA SER A 480 -5.39 16.51 0.86
C SER A 480 -4.08 15.75 1.05
N PRO A 481 -3.82 14.68 0.29
CA PRO A 481 -2.49 14.13 0.26
C PRO A 481 -1.49 15.18 -0.27
N PHE A 482 -0.23 15.09 0.15
CA PHE A 482 0.87 15.95 -0.32
C PHE A 482 2.23 15.30 -0.02
N GLN A 483 3.30 15.93 -0.50
CA GLN A 483 4.67 15.43 -0.33
C GLN A 483 5.56 16.51 0.28
N ILE A 484 6.39 16.12 1.25
CA ILE A 484 7.57 16.89 1.64
C ILE A 484 8.78 16.29 0.94
N ARG A 485 9.36 16.99 -0.03
CA ARG A 485 10.51 16.54 -0.83
C ARG A 485 11.79 17.19 -0.34
N VAL A 486 12.88 16.43 -0.35
CA VAL A 486 14.18 16.87 0.16
C VAL A 486 15.22 16.81 -0.95
N PHE A 487 15.95 17.91 -1.13
CA PHE A 487 17.05 18.01 -2.07
C PHE A 487 18.33 18.48 -1.36
N LEU A 488 19.48 17.99 -1.82
CA LEU A 488 20.80 18.43 -1.34
C LEU A 488 21.49 19.29 -2.41
N ASP A 489 22.15 20.37 -2.01
CA ASP A 489 22.90 21.28 -2.91
C ASP A 489 22.09 21.80 -4.12
N LYS A 490 20.78 21.97 -3.93
CA LYS A 490 19.84 22.49 -4.95
C LYS A 490 18.95 23.59 -4.36
N PRO A 491 19.49 24.79 -4.10
CA PRO A 491 18.74 25.87 -3.44
C PRO A 491 17.53 26.37 -4.25
N ASP A 492 17.57 26.20 -5.57
CA ASP A 492 16.52 26.54 -6.54
C ASP A 492 15.53 25.37 -6.78
N ALA A 493 15.59 24.29 -5.99
CA ALA A 493 14.58 23.23 -6.08
C ALA A 493 13.18 23.77 -5.77
N SER A 494 12.22 23.33 -6.57
CA SER A 494 10.80 23.71 -6.52
C SER A 494 9.92 22.50 -6.84
N ALA A 495 8.59 22.65 -6.75
CA ALA A 495 7.64 21.60 -7.12
C ALA A 495 7.86 21.00 -8.53
N SER A 496 8.40 21.81 -9.45
CA SER A 496 8.74 21.40 -10.83
C SER A 496 10.02 20.58 -10.95
N THR A 497 10.85 20.52 -9.89
CA THR A 497 12.12 19.80 -9.92
C THR A 497 11.87 18.30 -9.98
N PRO A 498 12.40 17.57 -10.99
CA PRO A 498 12.16 16.14 -11.14
C PRO A 498 12.72 15.33 -9.97
N LEU A 499 11.99 14.30 -9.55
CA LEU A 499 12.46 13.34 -8.54
C LEU A 499 13.65 12.48 -9.03
N SER A 500 13.86 12.43 -10.35
CA SER A 500 15.05 11.83 -10.97
C SER A 500 16.31 12.70 -10.85
N SER A 501 16.21 13.91 -10.28
CA SER A 501 17.35 14.78 -10.04
C SER A 501 18.43 14.07 -9.21
N PRO A 502 19.73 14.20 -9.54
CA PRO A 502 20.81 13.69 -8.70
C PRO A 502 20.86 14.38 -7.32
N ASN A 503 20.14 15.49 -7.14
CA ASN A 503 20.04 16.20 -5.89
C ASN A 503 18.88 15.72 -5.01
N PHE A 504 17.94 14.91 -5.52
CA PHE A 504 16.80 14.43 -4.78
C PHE A 504 17.22 13.37 -3.76
N ALA A 505 17.09 13.67 -2.46
CA ALA A 505 17.48 12.75 -1.39
C ALA A 505 16.38 11.73 -1.07
N GLY A 506 15.14 12.17 -1.09
CA GLY A 506 13.97 11.37 -0.75
C GLY A 506 12.80 12.28 -0.39
N LEU A 507 11.73 11.68 0.13
CA LEU A 507 10.54 12.41 0.53
C LEU A 507 9.79 11.72 1.67
N LEU A 508 8.92 12.49 2.30
CA LEU A 508 7.85 12.02 3.16
C LEU A 508 6.52 12.24 2.44
N SER A 509 5.76 11.17 2.22
CA SER A 509 4.40 11.21 1.70
C SER A 509 3.41 11.33 2.84
N ILE A 510 2.46 12.25 2.72
CA ILE A 510 1.39 12.43 3.71
C ILE A 510 0.09 11.99 3.05
N PHE A 511 -0.40 10.82 3.43
CA PHE A 511 -1.65 10.26 2.89
C PHE A 511 -2.85 10.70 3.72
N ALA A 512 -3.26 11.96 3.52
CA ALA A 512 -4.40 12.56 4.20
C ALA A 512 -5.64 12.60 3.30
N ARG A 513 -6.83 12.50 3.87
CA ARG A 513 -8.08 12.75 3.15
C ARG A 513 -8.26 14.27 2.91
N GLY A 514 -8.97 14.63 1.84
CA GLY A 514 -9.18 16.02 1.41
C GLY A 514 -10.04 16.88 2.35
N ARG A 515 -10.00 18.21 2.22
CA ARG A 515 -10.85 19.19 2.95
C ARG A 515 -12.29 19.22 2.45
N GLU A 516 -12.49 18.94 1.16
CA GLU A 516 -13.81 18.71 0.56
C GLU A 516 -14.40 17.36 0.93
N THR A 517 -13.60 16.49 1.57
CA THR A 517 -14.17 15.28 2.14
C THR A 517 -15.13 15.70 3.22
N TYR A 518 -16.31 15.10 3.20
CA TYR A 518 -17.29 15.30 4.24
C TYR A 518 -16.87 14.63 5.56
N CYS A 519 -15.61 14.16 5.66
CA CYS A 519 -15.05 13.42 6.77
C CYS A 519 -14.90 14.33 7.99
N GLY A 520 -15.82 14.21 8.97
CA GLY A 520 -15.76 14.95 10.23
C GLY A 520 -14.48 14.71 11.03
N ASN A 521 -13.88 13.53 10.90
CA ASN A 521 -12.58 13.15 11.48
C ASN A 521 -11.46 14.14 11.08
N CYS A 522 -11.26 14.36 9.78
CA CYS A 522 -10.15 15.21 9.28
C CYS A 522 -10.29 16.67 9.73
N ASN A 523 -11.53 17.12 9.97
CA ASN A 523 -11.81 18.46 10.51
C ASN A 523 -11.70 18.53 12.04
N ALA A 524 -11.85 17.40 12.75
CA ALA A 524 -11.81 17.32 14.21
C ALA A 524 -10.39 17.13 14.78
N HIS A 525 -9.41 16.72 13.96
CA HIS A 525 -8.03 16.42 14.40
C HIS A 525 -6.95 17.20 13.64
N PRO A 526 -6.97 18.55 13.61
CA PRO A 526 -5.97 19.34 12.89
C PRO A 526 -4.53 19.16 13.41
N ASP A 527 -4.36 18.64 14.64
CA ASP A 527 -3.09 18.58 15.34
C ASP A 527 -2.38 17.22 15.28
N LEU A 528 -2.92 16.25 14.54
CA LEU A 528 -2.21 14.98 14.38
C LEU A 528 -0.92 15.17 13.59
N ASN A 529 0.15 14.59 14.12
CA ASN A 529 1.49 14.67 13.56
C ASN A 529 1.89 13.36 12.88
N VAL A 530 2.44 13.48 11.68
CA VAL A 530 3.21 12.43 11.02
C VAL A 530 4.67 12.65 11.36
N LYS A 531 5.31 11.64 11.96
CA LYS A 531 6.76 11.61 12.16
C LYS A 531 7.37 10.76 11.05
N GLY A 532 8.36 11.30 10.35
CA GLY A 532 8.98 10.62 9.23
C GLY A 532 10.46 10.95 9.07
N HIS A 533 11.10 10.23 8.14
CA HIS A 533 12.53 10.27 7.93
C HIS A 533 12.90 10.25 6.43
N VAL A 534 14.01 10.89 6.08
CA VAL A 534 14.66 10.80 4.76
C VAL A 534 16.15 10.47 4.92
N ASP A 535 16.62 9.39 4.28
CA ASP A 535 18.06 9.06 4.23
C ASP A 535 18.76 10.04 3.29
N LEU A 536 19.75 10.75 3.83
CA LEU A 536 20.57 11.70 3.07
C LEU A 536 21.84 11.03 2.52
N THR A 537 22.25 9.91 3.12
CA THR A 537 23.54 9.23 2.92
C THR A 537 23.82 8.92 1.46
N LEU A 538 22.87 8.27 0.77
CA LEU A 538 23.07 7.88 -0.63
C LEU A 538 23.12 9.09 -1.56
N CYS A 539 22.33 10.13 -1.29
CA CYS A 539 22.39 11.36 -2.06
C CYS A 539 23.69 12.12 -1.84
N MET A 540 24.18 12.20 -0.60
CA MET A 540 25.49 12.77 -0.28
C MET A 540 26.60 12.07 -1.05
N LYS A 541 26.60 10.72 -1.05
CA LYS A 541 27.55 9.93 -1.82
C LYS A 541 27.48 10.22 -3.32
N ARG A 542 26.27 10.31 -3.88
CA ARG A 542 26.04 10.63 -5.30
C ARG A 542 26.55 12.03 -5.66
N LEU A 543 26.45 12.99 -4.74
CA LEU A 543 26.94 14.36 -4.91
C LEU A 543 28.42 14.54 -4.50
N SER A 544 29.11 13.45 -4.12
CA SER A 544 30.50 13.49 -3.62
C SER A 544 30.68 14.38 -2.38
N ILE A 545 29.66 14.49 -1.53
CA ILE A 545 29.75 15.11 -0.20
C ILE A 545 30.42 14.11 0.76
N ASP A 546 31.38 14.55 1.58
CA ASP A 546 32.07 13.68 2.53
C ASP A 546 31.07 13.11 3.55
N LEU A 547 31.13 11.80 3.78
CA LEU A 547 30.25 11.11 4.72
C LEU A 547 30.85 11.05 6.13
N ASN A 548 32.17 11.26 6.27
CA ASN A 548 32.84 11.16 7.56
C ASN A 548 32.69 12.46 8.36
N PRO A 549 31.94 12.48 9.48
CA PRO A 549 31.77 13.68 10.29
C PRO A 549 33.01 14.02 11.14
N GLU A 550 33.95 13.08 11.32
CA GLU A 550 35.13 13.26 12.18
C GLU A 550 36.31 13.96 11.47
N LYS A 551 36.26 14.10 10.13
CA LYS A 551 37.39 14.61 9.34
C LYS A 551 37.59 16.13 9.40
N ALA A 552 36.57 16.88 9.78
CA ALA A 552 36.61 18.34 9.77
C ALA A 552 36.41 18.87 11.19
N ALA A 553 37.51 19.20 11.86
CA ALA A 553 37.51 19.66 13.25
C ALA A 553 36.62 20.90 13.50
N ASP A 554 36.27 21.67 12.45
CA ASP A 554 35.57 22.96 12.57
C ASP A 554 34.38 23.14 11.57
N THR A 555 34.04 22.18 10.71
CA THR A 555 32.92 22.33 9.75
C THR A 555 32.21 21.00 9.48
N PRO A 556 30.90 20.87 9.74
CA PRO A 556 30.15 19.65 9.44
C PRO A 556 30.21 19.30 7.95
N SER A 557 30.32 18.00 7.61
CA SER A 557 30.39 17.53 6.22
C SER A 557 29.15 17.89 5.39
N LEU A 558 28.01 18.07 6.06
CA LEU A 558 26.78 18.64 5.49
C LEU A 558 26.31 19.80 6.37
N LEU A 559 26.07 20.96 5.76
CA LEU A 559 25.50 22.12 6.43
C LEU A 559 23.97 22.15 6.24
N ALA A 560 23.23 22.62 7.25
CA ALA A 560 21.77 22.73 7.18
C ALA A 560 21.26 23.50 5.94
N LYS A 561 21.98 24.56 5.53
CA LYS A 561 21.64 25.36 4.33
C LYS A 561 21.73 24.60 3.00
N GLN A 562 22.41 23.44 2.97
CA GLN A 562 22.51 22.58 1.78
C GLN A 562 21.26 21.70 1.63
N ILE A 563 20.46 21.56 2.69
CA ILE A 563 19.23 20.77 2.69
C ILE A 563 18.06 21.69 2.32
N LYS A 564 17.52 21.50 1.12
CA LYS A 564 16.34 22.20 0.63
C LYS A 564 15.11 21.31 0.81
N ILE A 565 14.18 21.76 1.65
CA ILE A 565 12.88 21.12 1.87
C ILE A 565 11.83 21.90 1.06
N ILE A 566 10.97 21.20 0.33
CA ILE A 566 9.81 21.78 -0.37
C ILE A 566 8.57 20.93 -0.08
N ALA A 567 7.39 21.58 -0.07
CA ALA A 567 6.11 20.90 0.02
C ALA A 567 5.37 20.98 -1.31
N VAL A 568 4.78 19.86 -1.76
CA VAL A 568 4.11 19.76 -3.06
C VAL A 568 2.76 19.07 -2.89
N SER A 569 1.69 19.74 -3.28
CA SER A 569 0.31 19.23 -3.28
C SER A 569 0.11 18.13 -4.34
N LYS A 570 -1.08 17.52 -4.35
CA LYS A 570 -1.46 16.55 -5.39
C LYS A 570 -1.94 17.14 -6.70
N ASP A 571 -2.19 18.44 -6.78
CA ASP A 571 -2.34 19.13 -8.07
C ASP A 571 -0.98 19.53 -8.69
N GLY A 572 0.12 19.32 -7.95
CA GLY A 572 1.48 19.62 -8.38
C GLY A 572 1.96 21.04 -8.06
N SER A 573 1.14 21.86 -7.40
CA SER A 573 1.53 23.17 -6.91
C SER A 573 2.46 23.09 -5.69
N GLU A 574 3.28 24.13 -5.53
CA GLU A 574 4.16 24.28 -4.36
C GLU A 574 3.37 24.90 -3.20
N ILE A 575 3.57 24.35 -2.00
CA ILE A 575 2.99 24.86 -0.76
C ILE A 575 4.13 25.42 0.10
N SER A 576 3.89 26.52 0.80
CA SER A 576 4.86 26.99 1.80
C SER A 576 5.02 25.94 2.90
N LEU A 577 6.22 25.78 3.47
CA LEU A 577 6.44 24.77 4.54
C LEU A 577 5.54 25.00 5.76
N HIS A 578 5.23 26.26 6.05
CA HIS A 578 4.30 26.64 7.10
C HIS A 578 2.87 26.15 6.80
N ASP A 579 2.38 26.40 5.59
CA ASP A 579 1.02 26.01 5.19
C ASP A 579 0.89 24.52 4.90
N ALA A 580 2.02 23.84 4.66
CA ALA A 580 2.13 22.39 4.63
C ALA A 580 2.14 21.76 6.03
N GLY A 581 2.29 22.57 7.09
CA GLY A 581 2.27 22.10 8.47
C GLY A 581 3.58 21.46 8.91
N LEU A 582 4.71 21.79 8.30
CA LEU A 582 6.02 21.38 8.80
C LEU A 582 6.26 22.05 10.16
N ILE A 583 6.39 21.24 11.21
CA ILE A 583 6.61 21.71 12.58
C ILE A 583 8.09 21.84 12.87
N PHE A 584 8.86 20.79 12.57
CA PHE A 584 10.26 20.70 12.94
C PHE A 584 11.00 19.75 11.98
N ALA A 585 12.24 20.11 11.65
CA ALA A 585 13.14 19.23 10.92
C ALA A 585 14.59 19.39 11.41
N TYR A 586 15.26 18.26 11.63
CA TYR A 586 16.66 18.21 12.02
C TYR A 586 17.28 16.97 11.38
N TYR A 587 18.57 17.04 11.08
CA TYR A 587 19.30 15.83 10.68
C TYR A 587 20.20 15.35 11.81
N VAL A 588 20.44 14.05 11.79
CA VAL A 588 21.33 13.33 12.69
C VAL A 588 22.34 12.53 11.88
N VAL A 589 23.49 12.27 12.50
CA VAL A 589 24.47 11.33 11.98
C VAL A 589 24.57 10.17 12.95
N VAL A 590 24.38 8.98 12.41
CA VAL A 590 24.41 7.72 13.14
C VAL A 590 25.69 6.98 12.76
N ASP A 591 26.45 6.55 13.78
CA ASP A 591 27.53 5.59 13.63
C ASP A 591 26.94 4.17 13.69
N GLU A 592 26.91 3.56 12.51
CA GLU A 592 26.50 2.19 12.24
C GLU A 592 27.76 1.31 12.22
N PHE A 593 28.17 0.78 13.39
CA PHE A 593 29.30 -0.13 13.45
C PHE A 593 28.98 -1.41 12.68
N SER A 594 29.79 -1.73 11.66
CA SER A 594 29.54 -2.86 10.75
C SER A 594 29.37 -4.22 11.44
N ASP A 595 29.91 -4.37 12.65
CA ASP A 595 29.94 -5.62 13.41
C ASP A 595 28.81 -5.70 14.47
N HIS A 596 28.09 -4.60 14.72
CA HIS A 596 27.02 -4.49 15.73
C HIS A 596 25.77 -3.80 15.14
N PRO A 597 25.05 -4.46 14.22
CA PRO A 597 23.94 -3.92 13.41
C PRO A 597 22.66 -3.59 14.21
N LEU A 598 22.69 -3.75 15.53
CA LEU A 598 21.62 -3.40 16.46
C LEU A 598 22.07 -2.35 17.48
N GLU A 599 23.32 -1.90 17.40
CA GLU A 599 23.91 -0.88 18.25
C GLU A 599 24.20 0.36 17.39
N TRP A 600 23.67 1.50 17.83
CA TRP A 600 23.76 2.76 17.11
C TRP A 600 24.22 3.83 18.07
N LYS A 601 24.99 4.79 17.56
CA LYS A 601 25.34 5.99 18.32
C LYS A 601 25.06 7.23 17.48
N GLU A 602 24.18 8.11 17.98
CA GLU A 602 24.12 9.48 17.44
C GLU A 602 25.41 10.19 17.82
N ILE A 603 26.11 10.69 16.81
CA ILE A 603 27.38 11.41 16.97
C ILE A 603 27.24 12.90 16.70
N TYR A 604 26.21 13.29 15.96
CA TYR A 604 25.98 14.68 15.59
C TYR A 604 24.51 14.93 15.27
N ARG A 605 24.01 16.12 15.62
CA ARG A 605 22.64 16.59 15.36
C ARG A 605 22.64 18.06 15.00
N ASN A 606 21.83 18.46 14.02
CA ASN A 606 21.67 19.86 13.65
C ASN A 606 20.27 20.17 13.10
N ILE A 607 19.78 21.37 13.41
CA ILE A 607 18.44 21.82 13.04
C ILE A 607 18.44 22.34 11.60
N VAL A 608 17.46 21.93 10.81
CA VAL A 608 17.22 22.39 9.43
C VAL A 608 16.05 23.35 9.37
N TYR A 609 14.97 23.02 10.10
CA TYR A 609 13.78 23.85 10.25
C TYR A 609 13.43 23.90 11.74
N PRO A 610 13.57 25.05 12.42
CA PRO A 610 13.37 25.16 13.86
C PRO A 610 11.89 24.98 14.25
N PRO A 611 11.60 24.51 15.47
CA PRO A 611 10.23 24.44 15.94
C PRO A 611 9.67 25.85 16.08
N LYS A 612 8.36 26.00 15.87
CA LYS A 612 7.67 27.27 16.14
C LYS A 612 7.84 27.57 17.64
N ILE A 613 8.55 28.66 17.98
CA ILE A 613 8.61 29.13 19.37
C ILE A 613 7.16 29.47 19.73
N ARG A 614 6.57 28.79 20.73
CA ARG A 614 5.30 29.24 21.30
C ARG A 614 5.57 30.63 21.84
N ASP A 615 4.96 31.65 21.25
CA ASP A 615 4.94 32.98 21.85
C ASP A 615 4.39 32.79 23.26
N SER A 616 5.21 33.09 24.26
CA SER A 616 4.84 33.03 25.66
C SER A 616 3.76 34.08 25.91
N GLU A 617 2.51 33.64 26.08
CA GLU A 617 1.46 34.46 26.72
C GLU A 617 1.66 34.55 28.23
#